data_AF-A3YWJ7-F1
#
_entry.id   AF-A3YWJ7-F1
#
_cell.length_a   1.000
_cell.length_b   1.000
_cell.length_c   1.000
_cell.angle_alpha   90.00
_cell.angle_beta   90.00
_cell.angle_gamma   90.00
#
_symmetry.space_group_name_H-M   'P 1'
#
loop_
_entity.id
_entity.type
_entity.pdbx_description
1 polymer ?
#
loop_
_entity_poly.entity_id
_entity_poly.type
_entity_poly.pdbx_seq_one_letter_code
_entity_poly.pdbx_strand_id
1 'polypeptide(L)'
;MPRCRGGLSVTENCVPACLACNGHKSDADAFDWYRRQRFYDPRRAMAIRAWMDGDLRLAIRLLQWATPEPAAATQSSDLPQRPAMTLQAA
;
A
#
# COMPACT_ATOMS: atom_id res chain seq x y z
N MET A 1 -12.69 -9.79 3.69
CA MET A 1 -13.75 -10.54 2.98
C MET A 1 -14.45 -9.63 1.97
N PRO A 2 -14.71 -10.06 0.72
CA PRO A 2 -15.44 -9.24 -0.26
C PRO A 2 -16.85 -8.87 0.22
N ARG A 3 -17.30 -7.64 -0.07
CA ARG A 3 -18.64 -7.17 0.32
C ARG A 3 -19.77 -8.01 -0.29
N CYS A 4 -19.62 -8.44 -1.54
CA CYS A 4 -20.58 -9.32 -2.22
C CYS A 4 -20.74 -10.69 -1.54
N ARG A 5 -19.81 -11.07 -0.66
CA ARG A 5 -19.84 -12.30 0.14
C ARG A 5 -20.11 -12.05 1.63
N GLY A 6 -20.69 -10.90 1.97
CA GLY A 6 -21.03 -10.55 3.36
C GLY A 6 -19.94 -9.80 4.13
N GLY A 7 -18.89 -9.33 3.45
CA GLY A 7 -17.87 -8.48 4.08
C GLY A 7 -18.42 -7.13 4.55
N LEU A 8 -18.02 -6.70 5.74
CA LEU A 8 -18.44 -5.43 6.35
C LEU A 8 -17.82 -4.21 5.64
N SER A 9 -18.50 -3.08 5.70
CA SER A 9 -18.01 -1.79 5.21
C SER A 9 -17.25 -1.02 6.30
N VAL A 10 -16.23 -1.64 6.89
CA VAL A 10 -15.41 -1.09 7.97
C VAL A 10 -13.94 -1.01 7.54
N THR A 11 -13.16 -0.17 8.21
CA THR A 11 -11.75 0.12 7.87
C THR A 11 -10.87 -1.13 7.91
N GLU A 12 -11.12 -2.02 8.85
CA GLU A 12 -10.37 -3.26 9.07
C GLU A 12 -10.56 -4.24 7.90
N ASN A 13 -11.67 -4.13 7.16
CA ASN A 13 -11.94 -4.93 5.97
C ASN A 13 -11.41 -4.28 4.68
N CYS A 14 -10.84 -3.07 4.76
CA CYS A 14 -10.31 -2.32 3.64
C CYS A 14 -8.78 -2.29 3.69
N VAL A 15 -8.13 -2.68 2.59
CA VAL A 15 -6.68 -2.58 2.43
C VAL A 15 -6.41 -1.72 1.19
N PRO A 16 -5.51 -0.73 1.26
CA PRO A 16 -5.18 0.08 0.09
C PRO A 16 -4.52 -0.78 -0.99
N ALA A 17 -4.97 -0.59 -2.23
CA ALA A 17 -4.43 -1.25 -3.41
C ALA A 17 -4.67 -0.36 -4.63
N CYS A 18 -3.85 -0.53 -5.66
CA CYS A 18 -4.06 0.19 -6.92
C CYS A 18 -5.34 -0.29 -7.61
N LEU A 19 -5.86 0.53 -8.54
CA LEU A 19 -7.10 0.23 -9.27
C LEU A 19 -7.05 -1.14 -9.97
N ALA A 20 -5.92 -1.46 -10.61
CA ALA A 20 -5.74 -2.74 -11.30
C ALA A 20 -5.75 -3.94 -10.34
N CYS A 21 -5.10 -3.83 -9.18
CA CYS A 21 -5.08 -4.91 -8.18
C CYS A 21 -6.46 -5.13 -7.57
N ASN A 22 -7.18 -4.05 -7.21
CA ASN A 22 -8.54 -4.14 -6.70
C ASN A 22 -9.50 -4.75 -7.72
N GLY A 23 -9.40 -4.36 -8.99
CA GLY A 23 -10.20 -4.91 -10.08
C GLY A 23 -9.91 -6.40 -10.33
N HIS A 24 -8.64 -6.77 -10.51
CA HIS A 24 -8.25 -8.17 -10.76
C HIS A 24 -8.53 -9.11 -9.60
N LYS A 25 -8.50 -8.60 -8.36
CA LYS A 25 -8.90 -9.37 -7.18
C LYS A 25 -10.39 -9.72 -7.24
N SER A 26 -11.24 -8.77 -7.65
CA SER A 26 -12.70 -8.93 -7.68
C SER A 26 -13.22 -9.52 -6.36
N ASP A 27 -13.93 -10.65 -6.41
CA ASP A 27 -14.51 -11.37 -5.28
C ASP A 27 -13.65 -12.55 -4.80
N ALA A 28 -12.43 -12.72 -5.31
CA ALA A 28 -11.51 -13.73 -4.81
C ALA A 28 -11.18 -13.51 -3.33
N ASP A 29 -10.69 -14.52 -2.61
CA ASP A 29 -10.10 -14.29 -1.28
C ASP A 29 -8.84 -13.41 -1.38
N ALA A 30 -8.63 -12.52 -0.40
CA ALA A 30 -7.54 -11.54 -0.45
C ALA A 30 -6.16 -12.19 -0.31
N PHE A 31 -6.02 -13.16 0.59
CA PHE A 31 -4.76 -13.83 0.84
C PHE A 31 -4.43 -14.82 -0.26
N ASP A 32 -5.42 -15.58 -0.73
CA ASP A 32 -5.23 -16.49 -1.86
C ASP A 32 -4.85 -15.74 -3.14
N TRP A 33 -5.54 -14.63 -3.43
CA TRP A 33 -5.23 -13.81 -4.59
C TRP A 33 -3.83 -13.18 -4.47
N TYR A 34 -3.49 -12.62 -3.31
CA TYR A 34 -2.20 -11.97 -3.11
C TYR A 34 -1.03 -12.95 -3.21
N ARG A 35 -1.18 -14.18 -2.71
CA ARG A 35 -0.15 -15.23 -2.76
C ARG A 35 0.24 -15.63 -4.19
N ARG A 36 -0.62 -15.39 -5.18
CA ARG A 36 -0.36 -15.68 -6.60
C ARG A 36 0.34 -14.54 -7.34
N GLN A 37 0.52 -13.37 -6.72
CA GLN A 37 1.09 -12.21 -7.40
C GLN A 37 2.62 -12.28 -7.47
N ARG A 38 3.19 -11.76 -8.56
CA ARG A 38 4.66 -11.67 -8.73
C ARG A 38 5.35 -10.83 -7.64
N PHE A 39 4.63 -9.87 -7.06
CA PHE A 39 5.10 -8.99 -5.99
C PHE A 39 4.67 -9.47 -4.59
N TYR A 40 4.32 -10.75 -4.45
CA TYR A 40 3.99 -11.33 -3.15
C TYR A 40 5.16 -11.19 -2.17
N ASP A 41 4.87 -10.67 -0.98
CA ASP A 41 5.79 -10.62 0.15
C ASP A 41 5.06 -11.18 1.38
N PRO A 42 5.56 -12.27 2.00
CA PRO A 42 4.91 -12.85 3.18
C PRO A 42 4.82 -11.87 4.35
N ARG A 43 5.75 -10.91 4.49
CA ARG A 43 5.70 -9.88 5.54
C ARG A 43 4.56 -8.90 5.32
N ARG A 44 4.31 -8.51 4.06
CA ARG A 44 3.14 -7.67 3.71
C ARG A 44 1.84 -8.44 3.93
N ALA A 45 1.81 -9.74 3.62
CA ALA A 45 0.64 -10.58 3.89
C ALA A 45 0.35 -10.67 5.39
N MET A 46 1.38 -10.83 6.22
CA MET A 46 1.24 -10.80 7.68
C MET A 46 0.80 -9.41 8.18
N ALA A 47 1.29 -8.33 7.59
CA ALA A 47 0.86 -6.98 7.95
C ALA A 47 -0.64 -6.75 7.67
N ILE A 48 -1.13 -7.24 6.52
CA ILE A 48 -2.55 -7.21 6.18
C ILE A 48 -3.37 -8.00 7.20
N ARG A 49 -2.88 -9.18 7.61
CA ARG A 49 -3.57 -9.99 8.62
C ARG A 49 -3.64 -9.27 9.97
N ALA A 50 -2.52 -8.72 10.45
CA ALA A 50 -2.47 -7.95 11.68
C ALA A 50 -3.41 -6.73 11.65
N TRP A 51 -3.51 -6.03 10.52
CA TRP A 51 -4.48 -4.95 10.32
C TRP A 51 -5.93 -5.43 10.47
N MET A 52 -6.29 -6.53 9.79
CA MET A 52 -7.64 -7.10 9.86
C MET A 52 -8.02 -7.58 11.27
N ASP A 53 -7.03 -8.04 12.05
CA ASP A 53 -7.21 -8.48 13.42
C ASP A 53 -7.15 -7.31 14.45
N GLY A 54 -6.94 -6.07 13.99
CA GLY A 54 -6.89 -4.86 14.83
C GLY A 54 -5.54 -4.57 15.50
N ASP A 55 -4.50 -5.36 15.22
CA ASP A 55 -3.14 -5.13 15.74
C ASP A 55 -2.36 -4.16 14.84
N LEU A 56 -2.69 -2.87 15.00
CA LEU A 56 -2.07 -1.79 14.22
C LEU A 56 -0.55 -1.69 14.46
N ARG A 57 -0.07 -1.96 15.68
CA ARG A 57 1.35 -1.85 16.02
C ARG A 57 2.16 -2.90 15.27
N LEU A 58 1.68 -4.15 15.26
CA LEU A 58 2.30 -5.24 14.51
C LEU A 58 2.25 -4.98 13.00
N ALA A 59 1.10 -4.52 12.49
CA ALA A 59 0.94 -4.19 11.07
C ALA A 59 1.98 -3.16 10.60
N ILE A 60 2.14 -2.06 11.33
CA ILE A 60 3.13 -1.02 11.02
C ILE A 60 4.56 -1.59 11.05
N ARG A 61 4.91 -2.39 12.07
CA ARG A 61 6.25 -2.97 12.20
C ARG A 61 6.61 -3.89 11.03
N LEU A 62 5.67 -4.73 10.61
CA LEU A 62 5.85 -5.63 9.47
C LEU A 62 6.00 -4.87 8.15
N LEU A 63 5.27 -3.77 7.96
CA LEU A 63 5.40 -2.92 6.78
C LEU A 63 6.76 -2.21 6.69
N GLN A 64 7.27 -1.72 7.83
CA GLN A 64 8.62 -1.13 7.90
C GLN A 64 9.69 -2.11 7.45
N TRP A 65 9.58 -3.39 7.82
CA TRP A 65 10.52 -4.42 7.39
C TRP A 65 10.35 -4.88 5.94
N ALA A 66 9.14 -4.79 5.40
CA ALA A 66 8.85 -5.16 4.01
C ALA A 66 9.25 -4.07 3.01
N THR A 67 9.46 -2.85 3.48
CA THR A 67 9.87 -1.72 2.65
C THR A 67 11.39 -1.60 2.76
N PRO A 68 12.16 -1.86 1.69
CA PRO A 68 13.57 -1.55 1.74
C PRO A 68 13.70 -0.04 1.99
N GLU A 69 14.56 0.36 2.94
CA GLU A 69 14.96 1.76 3.00
C GLU A 69 15.48 2.15 1.62
N PRO A 70 15.13 3.33 1.09
CA PRO A 70 15.84 3.85 -0.05
C PRO A 70 17.31 3.91 0.37
N ALA A 71 18.14 3.08 -0.27
CA ALA A 71 19.58 3.08 -0.06
C ALA A 71 20.01 4.55 -0.01
N ALA A 72 20.53 4.98 1.15
CA ALA A 72 20.79 6.36 1.52
C ALA A 72 20.97 7.24 0.28
N ALA A 73 19.98 8.11 0.02
CA ALA A 73 20.11 9.12 -1.01
C ALA A 73 21.43 9.86 -0.75
N THR A 74 22.44 9.58 -1.58
CA THR A 74 23.66 10.38 -1.64
C THR A 74 23.18 11.81 -1.77
N GLN A 75 23.46 12.63 -0.76
CA GLN A 75 23.14 14.04 -0.74
C GLN A 75 23.96 14.72 -1.86
N SER A 76 23.48 14.70 -3.10
CA SER A 76 23.95 15.63 -4.12
C SER A 76 23.11 16.89 -4.01
N SER A 77 23.58 17.81 -3.16
CA SER A 77 23.13 19.19 -3.14
C SER A 77 23.53 19.87 -4.45
N ASP A 78 22.77 19.66 -5.52
CA ASP A 78 22.81 20.53 -6.69
C ASP A 78 21.56 20.33 -7.56
N LEU A 79 20.53 21.13 -7.31
CA LEU A 79 19.54 21.44 -8.34
C LEU A 79 19.47 22.97 -8.48
N PRO A 80 19.69 23.53 -9.68
CA PRO A 80 19.51 24.96 -9.91
C PRO A 80 18.03 25.32 -9.77
N GLN A 81 17.78 26.40 -9.05
CA GLN A 81 16.46 26.95 -8.77
C GLN A 81 15.69 27.23 -10.07
N ARG A 82 14.53 26.58 -10.25
CA ARG A 82 13.61 26.92 -11.34
C ARG A 82 12.92 28.26 -10.99
N PRO A 83 12.88 29.24 -11.90
CA PRO A 83 12.19 30.50 -11.63
C PRO A 83 10.67 30.27 -11.53
N ALA A 84 10.04 30.98 -10.59
CA ALA A 84 8.61 30.97 -10.38
C ALA A 84 7.88 31.55 -11.60
N MET A 85 6.96 30.79 -12.19
CA MET A 85 6.01 31.33 -13.17
C MET A 85 4.95 32.16 -12.45
N THR A 86 5.03 33.48 -12.59
CA THR A 86 3.96 34.41 -12.24
C THR A 86 2.87 34.32 -13.31
N LEU A 87 1.67 33.87 -12.92
CA LEU A 87 0.46 34.02 -13.73
C LEU A 87 0.04 35.50 -13.73
N GLN A 88 0.21 36.18 -14.85
CA GLN A 88 -0.50 37.44 -15.12
C GLN A 88 -1.85 37.08 -15.77
N ALA A 89 -2.93 37.49 -15.11
CA ALA A 89 -4.27 37.46 -15.66
C ALA A 89 -4.43 38.60 -16.68
N ALA A 90 -5.05 38.28 -17.82
CA ALA A 90 -5.46 39.23 -18.86
C ALA A 90 -6.85 39.81 -18.54
#